data_AF-A0A7V9GFI8-F1
#
_entry.id   AF-A0A7V9GFI8-F1
#
_cell.length_a   1.000
_cell.length_b   1.000
_cell.length_c   1.000
_cell.angle_alpha   90.00
_cell.angle_beta   90.00
_cell.angle_gamma   90.00
#
_symmetry.space_group_name_H-M   'P 1'
#
loop_
_entity.id
_entity.type
_entity.pdbx_description
1 polymer ?
#
loop_
_entity_poly.entity_id
_entity_poly.type
_entity_poly.pdbx_seq_one_letter_code
_entity_poly.pdbx_strand_id
1 'polypeptide(L)'
;AQPRGQGAWLDLYDEIGTLGRVVETTSPELADAMIATVADAAGAPLLSITHPGTVARARVDGAGGTLGFVARVGRVRANWEVHGPGRAPSGRTLAILRPVGGAGAAWEARTRTEELVAVLRAWSLGPPTAATYGEARYELELGPAADDELRPLLLALPVLADRTAQDTRS
;
A
#
# COMPACT_ATOMS: atom_id res chain seq x y z
N ALA A 1 11.48 -2.17 -10.85
CA ALA A 1 10.36 -3.04 -10.45
C ALA A 1 10.81 -3.77 -9.20
N GLN A 2 10.11 -3.58 -8.08
CA GLN A 2 10.49 -4.16 -6.78
C GLN A 2 10.64 -5.68 -6.82
N PRO A 3 11.39 -6.29 -5.89
CA PRO A 3 11.41 -7.74 -5.73
C PRO A 3 9.98 -8.25 -5.59
N ARG A 4 9.66 -9.33 -6.31
CA ARG A 4 8.36 -10.00 -6.28
C ARG A 4 8.54 -11.49 -6.12
N GLY A 5 7.55 -12.12 -5.50
CA GLY A 5 7.53 -13.55 -5.27
C GLY A 5 7.77 -13.90 -3.81
N GLN A 6 7.67 -15.19 -3.51
CA GLN A 6 7.80 -15.71 -2.16
C GLN A 6 9.11 -15.21 -1.51
N GLY A 7 8.96 -14.47 -0.42
CA GLY A 7 10.09 -13.93 0.34
C GLY A 7 10.63 -12.59 -0.16
N ALA A 8 9.98 -11.91 -1.11
CA ALA A 8 10.25 -10.49 -1.35
C ALA A 8 9.86 -9.65 -0.13
N TRP A 9 10.57 -8.54 0.12
CA TRP A 9 10.26 -7.67 1.26
C TRP A 9 10.38 -6.18 0.94
N LEU A 10 9.67 -5.38 1.74
CA LEU A 10 9.80 -3.93 1.82
C LEU A 10 10.08 -3.56 3.27
N ASP A 11 11.25 -3.01 3.54
CA ASP A 11 11.59 -2.46 4.85
C ASP A 11 10.88 -1.11 5.05
N LEU A 12 10.25 -0.94 6.22
CA LEU A 12 9.55 0.26 6.62
C LEU A 12 10.40 1.00 7.66
N TYR A 13 10.58 2.30 7.45
CA TYR A 13 11.33 3.17 8.34
C TYR A 13 10.54 4.43 8.66
N ASP A 14 10.74 4.98 9.84
CA ASP A 14 10.37 6.34 10.21
C ASP A 14 11.64 7.16 10.55
N GLU A 15 11.45 8.34 11.14
CA GLU A 15 12.54 9.23 11.55
C GLU A 15 13.43 8.63 12.65
N ILE A 16 12.92 7.67 13.44
CA ILE A 16 13.63 7.08 14.59
C ILE A 16 14.23 5.70 14.27
N GLY A 17 13.86 5.06 13.17
CA GLY A 17 14.49 3.83 12.68
C GLY A 17 13.55 2.89 11.93
N THR A 18 13.81 1.59 12.02
CA THR A 18 12.97 0.57 11.39
C THR A 18 11.65 0.41 12.14
N LEU A 19 10.55 0.71 11.46
CA LEU A 19 9.19 0.45 11.94
C LEU A 19 8.83 -1.02 11.83
N GLY A 20 9.29 -1.66 10.75
CA GLY A 20 8.91 -3.02 10.46
C GLY A 20 9.33 -3.48 9.08
N ARG A 21 8.91 -4.69 8.74
CA ARG A 21 9.13 -5.28 7.42
C ARG A 21 7.83 -5.83 6.89
N VAL A 22 7.56 -5.51 5.63
CA VAL A 22 6.53 -6.18 4.83
C VAL A 22 7.18 -7.38 4.16
N VAL A 23 6.67 -8.59 4.37
CA VAL A 23 7.14 -9.78 3.65
C VAL A 23 6.01 -10.32 2.78
N GLU A 24 6.30 -10.51 1.48
CA GLU A 24 5.39 -11.09 0.50
C GLU A 24 5.43 -12.62 0.59
N THR A 25 4.23 -13.19 0.70
CA THR A 25 4.00 -14.62 0.48
C THR A 25 3.07 -14.76 -0.73
N THR A 26 3.56 -15.49 -1.73
CA THR A 26 2.78 -15.85 -2.92
C THR A 26 2.75 -17.37 -3.02
N SER A 27 1.58 -17.94 -3.28
CA SER A 27 1.49 -19.31 -3.78
C SER A 27 1.72 -19.30 -5.29
N PRO A 28 2.46 -20.26 -5.87
CA PRO A 28 2.56 -20.42 -7.33
C PRO A 28 1.20 -20.53 -8.02
N GLU A 29 0.17 -21.01 -7.31
CA GLU A 29 -1.22 -21.13 -7.78
C GLU A 29 -1.99 -19.79 -7.74
N LEU A 30 -1.39 -18.76 -7.14
CA LEU A 30 -1.95 -17.44 -6.87
C LEU A 30 -1.02 -16.35 -7.42
N ALA A 31 -0.55 -16.50 -8.66
CA ALA A 31 0.48 -15.65 -9.26
C ALA A 31 0.19 -14.14 -9.18
N ASP A 32 -1.09 -13.76 -9.20
CA ASP A 32 -1.50 -12.36 -9.11
C ASP A 32 -1.82 -11.92 -7.67
N ALA A 33 -2.14 -12.86 -6.77
CA ALA A 33 -2.51 -12.57 -5.39
C ALA A 33 -1.29 -12.59 -4.45
N MET A 34 -1.38 -11.79 -3.39
CA MET A 34 -0.29 -11.56 -2.45
C MET A 34 -0.85 -11.39 -1.06
N ILE A 35 -0.17 -12.00 -0.09
CA ILE A 35 -0.32 -11.66 1.32
C ILE A 35 0.99 -11.01 1.78
N ALA A 36 0.87 -9.79 2.28
CA ALA A 36 1.94 -8.99 2.84
C ALA A 36 1.72 -8.85 4.35
N THR A 37 2.70 -9.27 5.16
CA THR A 37 2.61 -9.10 6.62
C THR A 37 3.55 -7.98 7.07
N VAL A 38 3.03 -7.00 7.79
CA VAL A 38 3.83 -6.01 8.52
C VAL A 38 4.12 -6.57 9.91
N ALA A 39 5.39 -6.77 10.23
CA ALA A 39 5.83 -7.10 11.58
C ALA A 39 6.57 -5.93 12.22
N ASP A 40 6.50 -5.80 13.54
CA ASP A 40 7.30 -4.83 14.29
C ASP A 40 8.80 -5.18 14.26
N ALA A 41 9.63 -4.32 14.87
CA ALA A 41 11.08 -4.54 14.94
C ALA A 41 11.48 -5.83 15.68
N ALA A 42 10.61 -6.39 16.53
CA ALA A 42 10.82 -7.66 17.23
C ALA A 42 10.29 -8.87 16.43
N GLY A 43 9.69 -8.65 15.26
CA GLY A 43 9.11 -9.69 14.42
C GLY A 43 7.68 -10.09 14.79
N ALA A 44 7.02 -9.38 15.72
CA ALA A 44 5.63 -9.63 16.06
C ALA A 44 4.70 -9.10 14.96
N PRO A 45 3.68 -9.87 14.53
CA PRO A 45 2.79 -9.45 13.46
C PRO A 45 1.90 -8.28 13.92
N LEU A 46 1.92 -7.19 13.14
CA LEU A 46 1.08 -6.02 13.35
C LEU A 46 -0.14 -6.04 12.43
N LEU A 47 0.08 -6.25 11.13
CA LEU A 47 -0.93 -6.12 10.09
C LEU A 47 -0.75 -7.18 8.99
N SER A 48 -1.85 -7.59 8.37
CA SER A 48 -1.87 -8.38 7.14
C SER A 48 -2.58 -7.62 6.03
N ILE A 49 -1.97 -7.58 4.86
CA ILE A 49 -2.47 -6.93 3.65
C ILE A 49 -2.69 -8.02 2.61
N THR A 50 -3.95 -8.28 2.28
CA THR A 50 -4.33 -9.29 1.28
C THR A 50 -4.76 -8.61 -0.02
N HIS A 51 -3.97 -8.81 -1.09
CA HIS A 51 -4.28 -8.34 -2.44
C HIS A 51 -4.65 -9.53 -3.33
N PRO A 52 -5.86 -9.59 -3.91
CA PRO A 52 -6.35 -10.74 -4.69
C PRO A 52 -5.85 -10.77 -6.14
N GLY A 53 -5.10 -9.77 -6.57
CA GLY A 53 -4.38 -9.75 -7.85
C GLY A 53 -5.14 -9.22 -9.05
N THR A 54 -6.38 -9.64 -9.24
CA THR A 54 -7.16 -9.32 -10.45
C THR A 54 -8.07 -8.10 -10.31
N VAL A 55 -8.17 -7.55 -9.09
CA VAL A 55 -9.06 -6.44 -8.77
C VAL A 55 -8.33 -5.54 -7.79
N ALA A 56 -8.24 -4.25 -8.10
CA ALA A 56 -7.45 -3.27 -7.37
C ALA A 56 -8.06 -3.00 -5.97
N ARG A 57 -8.01 -3.98 -5.07
CA ARG A 57 -8.50 -3.89 -3.70
C ARG A 57 -7.60 -4.71 -2.80
N ALA A 58 -6.89 -4.06 -1.89
CA ALA A 58 -6.21 -4.73 -0.79
C ALA A 58 -7.07 -4.67 0.47
N ARG A 59 -7.34 -5.82 1.09
CA ARG A 59 -7.91 -5.89 2.44
C ARG A 59 -6.80 -5.72 3.46
N VAL A 60 -7.08 -5.00 4.55
CA VAL A 60 -6.16 -4.80 5.67
C VAL A 60 -6.78 -5.36 6.95
N ASP A 61 -6.07 -6.28 7.58
CA ASP A 61 -6.44 -6.94 8.82
C ASP A 61 -5.41 -6.62 9.91
N GLY A 62 -5.88 -6.39 11.14
CA GLY A 62 -5.05 -6.30 12.35
C GLY A 62 -5.33 -7.48 13.29
N ALA A 63 -4.73 -7.45 14.48
CA ALA A 63 -4.87 -8.51 15.48
C ALA A 63 -6.34 -8.79 15.88
N GLY A 64 -7.21 -7.77 15.84
CA GLY A 64 -8.64 -7.88 16.18
C GLY A 64 -9.58 -8.20 15.00
N GLY A 65 -9.05 -8.37 13.78
CA GLY A 65 -9.85 -8.61 12.57
C GLY A 65 -9.74 -7.51 11.52
N THR A 66 -10.73 -7.43 10.62
CA THR A 66 -10.71 -6.50 9.49
C THR A 66 -10.73 -5.05 9.93
N LEU A 67 -9.70 -4.30 9.55
CA LEU A 67 -9.63 -2.85 9.77
C LEU A 67 -10.27 -2.09 8.60
N GLY A 68 -10.18 -2.64 7.38
CA GLY A 68 -10.75 -2.00 6.21
C GLY A 68 -10.18 -2.53 4.90
N PHE A 69 -10.26 -1.70 3.87
CA PHE A 69 -9.68 -1.99 2.57
C PHE A 69 -9.30 -0.71 1.84
N VAL A 70 -8.31 -0.83 0.97
CA VAL A 70 -7.95 0.20 0.02
C VAL A 70 -8.29 -0.31 -1.37
N ALA A 71 -9.03 0.48 -2.15
CA ALA A 71 -9.47 0.10 -3.48
C ALA A 71 -9.12 1.17 -4.52
N ARG A 72 -8.81 0.79 -5.76
CA ARG A 72 -8.79 1.75 -6.87
C ARG A 72 -10.19 1.96 -7.41
N VAL A 73 -10.50 3.23 -7.63
CA VAL A 73 -11.84 3.68 -8.00
C VAL A 73 -11.77 4.36 -9.36
N GLY A 74 -12.49 3.78 -10.33
CA GLY A 74 -12.57 4.28 -11.70
C GLY A 74 -11.44 3.81 -12.63
N ARG A 75 -11.57 4.19 -13.91
CA ARG A 75 -10.62 3.85 -14.99
C ARG A 75 -9.51 4.87 -15.18
N VAL A 76 -9.63 6.06 -14.58
CA VAL A 76 -8.61 7.11 -14.65
C VAL A 76 -7.41 6.67 -13.80
N ARG A 77 -6.19 6.85 -14.32
CA ARG A 77 -4.96 6.45 -13.64
C ARG A 77 -4.93 7.04 -12.21
N ALA A 78 -4.83 6.13 -11.24
CA ALA A 78 -4.35 6.41 -9.88
C ALA A 78 -5.29 7.07 -8.85
N ASN A 79 -6.61 6.93 -8.99
CA ASN A 79 -7.54 7.21 -7.89
C ASN A 79 -7.68 5.96 -6.99
N TRP A 80 -7.25 6.07 -5.73
CA TRP A 80 -7.54 5.07 -4.69
C TRP A 80 -8.44 5.66 -3.61
N GLU A 81 -9.23 4.80 -2.99
CA GLU A 81 -10.04 5.12 -1.83
C GLU A 81 -9.64 4.20 -0.68
N VAL A 82 -9.54 4.79 0.51
CA VAL A 82 -9.35 4.09 1.78
C VAL A 82 -10.71 3.98 2.44
N HIS A 83 -11.10 2.78 2.83
CA HIS A 83 -12.39 2.49 3.45
C HIS A 83 -12.20 1.78 4.78
N GLY A 84 -13.07 2.12 5.75
CA GLY A 84 -13.18 1.38 7.02
C GLY A 84 -13.82 -0.01 6.83
N PRO A 85 -14.09 -0.72 7.94
CA PRO A 85 -14.63 -2.08 7.88
C PRO A 85 -16.08 -2.08 7.37
N GLY A 86 -16.45 -3.15 6.64
CA GLY A 86 -17.81 -3.33 6.12
C GLY A 86 -17.88 -4.30 4.95
N ARG A 87 -19.08 -4.81 4.64
CA ARG A 87 -19.30 -5.58 3.40
C ARG A 87 -19.17 -4.67 2.18
N ALA A 88 -18.62 -5.20 1.08
CA ALA A 88 -18.53 -4.46 -0.17
C ALA A 88 -19.93 -4.24 -0.80
N PRO A 89 -20.19 -3.12 -1.50
CA PRO A 89 -19.31 -1.96 -1.72
C PRO A 89 -19.35 -0.90 -0.60
N SER A 90 -20.00 -1.20 0.52
CA SER A 90 -20.51 -0.25 1.53
C SER A 90 -19.56 0.16 2.66
N GLY A 91 -18.23 0.00 2.51
CA GLY A 91 -17.28 0.57 3.48
C GLY A 91 -17.29 2.09 3.41
N ARG A 92 -17.42 2.76 4.57
CA ARG A 92 -17.33 4.23 4.66
C ARG A 92 -15.97 4.67 4.08
N THR A 93 -15.97 5.47 3.01
CA THR A 93 -14.74 6.09 2.49
C THR A 93 -14.21 7.03 3.56
N LEU A 94 -12.99 6.76 4.02
CA LEU A 94 -12.27 7.54 5.03
C LEU A 94 -11.35 8.56 4.35
N ALA A 95 -10.67 8.14 3.28
CA ALA A 95 -9.79 9.01 2.52
C ALA A 95 -9.78 8.67 1.02
N ILE A 96 -9.42 9.65 0.20
CA ILE A 96 -9.27 9.55 -1.24
C ILE A 96 -7.85 9.95 -1.58
N LEU A 97 -7.14 9.07 -2.30
CA LEU A 97 -5.82 9.35 -2.83
C LEU A 97 -5.93 9.93 -4.23
N ARG A 98 -5.27 11.07 -4.42
CA ARG A 98 -5.26 11.83 -5.66
C ARG A 98 -3.82 12.01 -6.13
N PRO A 99 -3.54 11.87 -7.43
CA PRO A 99 -2.20 12.14 -7.96
C PRO A 99 -1.83 13.61 -7.77
N VAL A 100 -0.62 13.87 -7.31
CA VAL A 100 -0.03 15.21 -7.23
C VAL A 100 0.72 15.47 -8.54
N GLY A 101 0.40 16.57 -9.23
CA GLY A 101 1.14 16.95 -10.44
C GLY A 101 2.61 17.22 -10.14
N GLY A 102 3.52 16.81 -11.03
CA GLY A 102 4.97 17.04 -10.86
C GLY A 102 5.84 15.95 -11.48
N ALA A 103 7.16 16.05 -11.26
CA ALA A 103 8.13 15.03 -11.65
C ALA A 103 8.16 13.90 -10.61
N GLY A 104 7.70 12.71 -11.00
CA GLY A 104 7.63 11.52 -10.13
C GLY A 104 6.20 11.03 -9.89
N ALA A 105 6.05 9.86 -9.28
CA ALA A 105 4.75 9.31 -8.94
C ALA A 105 4.45 9.66 -7.47
N ALA A 106 3.56 10.63 -7.25
CA ALA A 106 3.18 11.12 -5.93
C ALA A 106 1.66 11.22 -5.80
N TRP A 107 1.16 10.97 -4.59
CA TRP A 107 -0.25 10.98 -4.26
C TRP A 107 -0.50 11.66 -2.91
N GLU A 108 -1.57 12.42 -2.83
CA GLU A 108 -2.10 12.95 -1.58
C GLU A 108 -3.36 12.17 -1.20
N ALA A 109 -3.36 11.58 -0.02
CA ALA A 109 -4.54 11.04 0.62
C ALA A 109 -5.23 12.16 1.41
N ARG A 110 -6.50 12.43 1.12
CA ARG A 110 -7.31 13.43 1.81
C ARG A 110 -8.63 12.85 2.31
N THR A 111 -9.13 13.32 3.45
CA THR A 111 -10.47 12.98 3.93
C THR A 111 -11.55 13.53 2.99
N ARG A 112 -12.82 13.17 3.24
CA ARG A 112 -13.97 13.80 2.55
C ARG A 112 -14.12 15.30 2.82
N THR A 113 -13.57 15.78 3.93
CA THR A 113 -13.50 17.20 4.31
C THR A 113 -12.27 17.90 3.75
N GLU A 114 -11.53 17.24 2.83
CA GLU A 114 -10.33 17.74 2.16
C GLU A 114 -9.10 17.93 3.07
N GLU A 115 -9.13 17.39 4.28
CA GLU A 115 -7.98 17.40 5.20
C GLU A 115 -6.93 16.39 4.75
N LEU A 116 -5.66 16.78 4.78
CA LEU A 116 -4.55 15.92 4.38
C LEU A 116 -4.29 14.84 5.44
N VAL A 117 -4.35 13.57 5.04
CA VAL A 117 -4.06 12.42 5.91
C VAL A 117 -2.75 11.72 5.55
N ALA A 118 -2.31 11.78 4.30
CA ALA A 118 -0.98 11.30 3.93
C ALA A 118 -0.48 11.86 2.60
N VAL A 119 0.83 11.84 2.41
CA VAL A 119 1.49 12.01 1.12
C VAL A 119 2.30 10.74 0.84
N LEU A 120 2.02 10.07 -0.27
CA LEU A 120 2.82 8.95 -0.76
C LEU A 120 3.67 9.42 -1.93
N ARG A 121 4.98 9.19 -1.87
CA ARG A 121 5.92 9.42 -2.98
C ARG A 121 6.60 8.12 -3.34
N ALA A 122 6.81 7.90 -4.64
CA ALA A 122 7.49 6.72 -5.16
C ALA A 122 8.59 7.11 -6.15
N TRP A 123 9.76 6.49 -5.99
CA TRP A 123 10.91 6.64 -6.88
C TRP A 123 11.37 5.28 -7.38
N SER A 124 11.62 5.18 -8.68
CA SER A 124 12.35 4.04 -9.26
C SER A 124 13.84 4.31 -9.08
N LEU A 125 14.54 3.46 -8.34
CA LEU A 125 15.97 3.60 -8.08
C LEU A 125 16.84 2.89 -9.13
N GLY A 126 16.25 1.95 -9.90
CA GLY A 126 16.91 1.36 -11.06
C GLY A 126 16.01 0.40 -11.84
N PRO A 127 16.31 0.15 -13.13
CA PRO A 127 15.67 -0.93 -13.85
C PRO A 127 16.08 -2.28 -13.23
N PRO A 128 15.16 -3.25 -13.10
CA PRO A 128 15.53 -4.61 -12.69
C PRO A 128 16.49 -5.22 -13.71
N THR A 129 17.48 -5.98 -13.25
CA THR A 129 18.34 -6.82 -14.09
C THR A 129 18.11 -8.30 -13.80
N ALA A 130 18.72 -9.19 -14.57
CA ALA A 130 18.68 -10.63 -14.28
C ALA A 130 19.40 -11.02 -12.98
N ALA A 131 20.31 -10.17 -12.49
CA ALA A 131 21.13 -10.42 -11.29
C ALA A 131 20.76 -9.55 -10.09
N THR A 132 20.02 -8.46 -10.31
CA THR A 132 19.58 -7.52 -9.27
C THR A 132 18.10 -7.21 -9.46
N TYR A 133 17.32 -7.43 -8.41
CA TYR A 133 15.94 -6.98 -8.36
C TYR A 133 15.90 -5.46 -8.48
N GLY A 134 14.91 -4.91 -9.18
CA GLY A 134 14.80 -3.47 -9.34
C GLY A 134 14.45 -2.83 -7.99
N GLU A 135 15.12 -1.76 -7.64
CA GLU A 135 14.85 -1.06 -6.39
C GLU A 135 13.79 0.03 -6.62
N ALA A 136 12.80 0.10 -5.73
CA ALA A 136 11.91 1.24 -5.64
C ALA A 136 11.81 1.68 -4.19
N ARG A 137 11.82 2.99 -3.99
CA ARG A 137 11.64 3.63 -2.69
C ARG A 137 10.25 4.23 -2.63
N TYR A 138 9.60 4.02 -1.49
CA TYR A 138 8.34 4.67 -1.14
C TYR A 138 8.58 5.50 0.11
N GLU A 139 7.99 6.69 0.15
CA GLU A 139 7.95 7.53 1.33
C GLU A 139 6.49 7.87 1.60
N LEU A 140 6.02 7.52 2.78
CA LEU A 140 4.68 7.79 3.26
C LEU A 140 4.77 8.76 4.42
N GLU A 141 4.44 10.01 4.15
CA GLU A 141 4.32 11.05 5.17
C GLU A 141 2.88 11.06 5.69
N LEU A 142 2.68 10.91 7.00
CA LEU A 142 1.36 10.96 7.61
C LEU A 142 0.99 12.40 7.97
N GLY A 143 -0.19 12.83 7.53
CA GLY A 143 -0.75 14.12 7.86
C GLY A 143 -1.35 14.16 9.27
N PRO A 144 -1.67 15.35 9.79
CA PRO A 144 -2.21 15.53 11.14
C PRO A 144 -3.60 14.89 11.33
N ALA A 145 -4.34 14.68 10.24
CA ALA A 145 -5.65 14.02 10.26
C ALA A 145 -5.57 12.48 10.18
N ALA A 146 -4.36 11.88 10.17
CA ALA A 146 -4.19 10.43 10.24
C ALA A 146 -4.40 9.93 11.68
N ASP A 147 -5.65 9.64 12.02
CA ASP A 147 -6.05 9.03 13.28
C ASP A 147 -5.72 7.52 13.36
N ASP A 148 -5.99 6.92 14.51
CA ASP A 148 -5.70 5.50 14.77
C ASP A 148 -6.51 4.54 13.88
N GLU A 149 -7.64 4.99 13.34
CA GLU A 149 -8.44 4.20 12.38
C GLU A 149 -7.76 4.20 10.99
N LEU A 150 -7.24 5.35 10.56
CA LEU A 150 -6.63 5.54 9.24
C LEU A 150 -5.21 5.01 9.14
N ARG A 151 -4.38 5.21 10.17
CA ARG A 151 -2.94 4.88 10.14
C ARG A 151 -2.64 3.47 9.63
N PRO A 152 -3.29 2.40 10.13
CA PRO A 152 -3.02 1.04 9.65
C PRO A 152 -3.36 0.84 8.17
N LEU A 153 -4.42 1.52 7.70
CA LEU A 153 -4.87 1.42 6.30
C LEU A 153 -3.92 2.16 5.36
N LEU A 154 -3.35 3.28 5.81
CA LEU A 154 -2.39 4.07 5.04
C LEU A 154 -1.08 3.30 4.78
N LEU A 155 -0.71 2.37 5.67
CA LEU A 155 0.45 1.49 5.47
C LEU A 155 0.28 0.50 4.30
N ALA A 156 -0.95 0.26 3.84
CA ALA A 156 -1.19 -0.56 2.65
C ALA A 156 -0.97 0.19 1.33
N LEU A 157 -0.82 1.52 1.37
CA LEU A 157 -0.68 2.35 0.18
C LEU A 157 0.59 2.06 -0.64
N PRO A 158 1.79 1.94 -0.04
CA PRO A 158 3.00 1.60 -0.81
C PRO A 158 2.85 0.27 -1.56
N VAL A 159 2.26 -0.73 -0.88
CA VAL A 159 2.00 -2.07 -1.45
C VAL A 159 1.08 -1.99 -2.67
N LEU A 160 0.00 -1.21 -2.59
CA LEU A 160 -0.91 -1.02 -3.72
C LEU A 160 -0.33 -0.17 -4.85
N ALA A 161 0.43 0.87 -4.51
CA ALA A 161 1.08 1.73 -5.49
C ALA A 161 2.12 0.95 -6.31
N ASP A 162 2.90 0.05 -5.69
CA ASP A 162 3.79 -0.86 -6.42
C ASP A 162 3.02 -1.74 -7.42
N ARG A 163 1.90 -2.33 -7.00
CA ARG A 163 1.17 -3.29 -7.84
C ARG A 163 0.49 -2.63 -9.03
N THR A 164 -0.15 -1.50 -8.82
CA THR A 164 -0.93 -0.78 -9.85
C THR A 164 -0.09 0.01 -10.85
N ALA A 165 1.13 0.42 -10.50
CA ALA A 165 2.04 1.10 -11.42
C ALA A 165 2.51 0.21 -12.60
N GLN A 166 2.26 -1.10 -12.54
CA GLN A 166 2.66 -2.05 -13.59
C GLN A 166 1.55 -2.45 -14.58
N ASP A 167 0.27 -2.40 -14.18
CA ASP A 167 -0.89 -2.61 -15.09
C ASP A 167 -0.93 -1.64 -16.28
N THR A 168 -0.15 -0.56 -16.21
CA THR A 168 -0.08 0.47 -17.26
C THR A 168 1.09 0.28 -18.22
N ARG A 169 1.89 -0.78 -18.05
CA ARG A 169 3.02 -1.13 -18.93
C ARG A 169 2.82 -2.44 -19.70
N SER A 170 1.72 -3.14 -19.50
CA SER A 170 1.29 -4.33 -20.23
C SER A 170 0.35 -4.00 -21.38
#